data_AF-W9TVG9-F1
#
_entry.id   AF-W9TVG9-F1
#
_cell.length_a   1.000
_cell.length_b   1.000
_cell.length_c   1.000
_cell.angle_alpha   90.00
_cell.angle_beta   90.00
_cell.angle_gamma   90.00
#
_symmetry.space_group_name_H-M   'P 1'
#
loop_
_entity.id
_entity.type
_entity.pdbx_description
1 polymer ?
#
loop_
_entity_poly.entity_id
_entity_poly.type
_entity_poly.pdbx_seq_one_letter_code
_entity_poly.pdbx_strand_id
1 'polypeptide(L)'
;MTWRLAMLEAHPRHAGVLKLAAEKAGWDRPLEPGKDGERRGRGVAVHEAFGSFVAQVAEVTVQNDGRYRVDRVVCAVDCGIVVNPDVVRAQTEGGVGFALSAAMSEAITFTDGKVDQSNFHDYSPLRIADMPEVEVHLVPSTAAPTGIGEPPVAPLAPAVVNALAAATGKRVRRLPIGQQLAS
;
A
#
# COMPACT_ATOMS: atom_id res chain seq x y z
N MET A 1 -15.19 5.56 -4.99
CA MET A 1 -15.27 4.09 -4.92
C MET A 1 -16.13 3.48 -6.03
N THR A 2 -17.29 4.07 -6.34
CA THR A 2 -18.31 3.60 -7.30
C THR A 2 -17.77 2.99 -8.60
N TRP A 3 -16.95 3.73 -9.36
CA TRP A 3 -16.42 3.24 -10.64
C TRP A 3 -15.60 1.95 -10.51
N ARG A 4 -14.77 1.82 -9.45
CA ARG A 4 -13.96 0.61 -9.22
C ARG A 4 -14.83 -0.60 -8.90
N LEU A 5 -15.89 -0.41 -8.10
CA LEU A 5 -16.81 -1.49 -7.75
C LEU A 5 -17.63 -1.98 -8.95
N ALA A 6 -18.02 -1.08 -9.85
CA ALA A 6 -18.72 -1.45 -11.08
C ALA A 6 -17.87 -2.38 -11.98
N MET A 7 -16.53 -2.29 -11.92
CA MET A 7 -15.64 -3.20 -12.65
C MET A 7 -15.48 -4.57 -12.01
N LEU A 8 -16.02 -4.78 -10.79
CA LEU A 8 -15.82 -5.99 -10.00
C LEU A 8 -17.13 -6.77 -9.78
N GLU A 9 -18.17 -6.52 -10.58
CA GLU A 9 -19.46 -7.20 -10.45
C GLU A 9 -19.35 -8.72 -10.52
N ALA A 10 -18.48 -9.25 -11.40
CA ALA A 10 -18.20 -10.69 -11.51
C ALA A 10 -17.19 -11.21 -10.47
N HIS A 11 -16.66 -10.34 -9.60
CA HIS A 11 -15.56 -10.64 -8.68
C HIS A 11 -15.92 -10.29 -7.23
N PRO A 12 -16.86 -11.02 -6.60
CA PRO A 12 -17.43 -10.65 -5.31
C PRO A 12 -16.41 -10.58 -4.16
N ARG A 13 -15.38 -11.43 -4.14
CA ARG A 13 -14.34 -11.40 -3.09
C ARG A 13 -13.44 -10.17 -3.22
N HIS A 14 -13.04 -9.78 -4.44
CA HIS A 14 -12.35 -8.52 -4.71
C HIS A 14 -13.19 -7.33 -4.25
N ALA A 15 -14.47 -7.30 -4.62
CA ALA A 15 -15.39 -6.25 -4.21
C ALA A 15 -15.55 -6.20 -2.67
N GLY A 16 -15.58 -7.36 -2.01
CA GLY A 16 -15.67 -7.49 -0.55
C GLY A 16 -14.51 -6.82 0.17
N VAL A 17 -13.26 -7.19 -0.17
CA VAL A 17 -12.08 -6.58 0.44
C VAL A 17 -12.00 -5.08 0.11
N LEU A 18 -12.32 -4.69 -1.12
CA LEU A 18 -12.29 -3.28 -1.52
C LEU A 18 -13.30 -2.43 -0.75
N LYS A 19 -14.54 -2.94 -0.54
CA LYS A 19 -15.56 -2.27 0.27
C LYS A 19 -15.12 -2.15 1.73
N LEU A 20 -14.59 -3.23 2.31
CA LEU A 20 -14.16 -3.21 3.71
C LEU A 20 -13.00 -2.24 3.92
N ALA A 21 -11.98 -2.24 3.06
CA ALA A 21 -10.87 -1.30 3.15
C ALA A 21 -11.35 0.15 2.99
N ALA A 22 -12.29 0.41 2.07
CA ALA A 22 -12.87 1.73 1.87
C ALA A 22 -13.66 2.22 3.09
N GLU A 23 -14.48 1.36 3.68
CA GLU A 23 -15.25 1.65 4.89
C GLU A 23 -14.32 2.03 6.05
N LYS A 24 -13.32 1.18 6.33
CA LYS A 24 -12.40 1.35 7.47
C LYS A 24 -11.43 2.53 7.28
N ALA A 25 -11.09 2.85 6.04
CA ALA A 25 -10.36 4.06 5.73
C ALA A 25 -11.22 5.33 5.77
N GLY A 26 -12.56 5.22 5.88
CA GLY A 26 -13.45 6.37 5.79
C GLY A 26 -13.40 7.02 4.42
N TRP A 27 -13.35 6.23 3.33
CA TRP A 27 -13.13 6.67 1.95
C TRP A 27 -14.04 7.82 1.50
N ASP A 28 -15.30 7.80 1.94
CA ASP A 28 -16.31 8.79 1.56
C ASP A 28 -16.26 10.08 2.42
N ARG A 29 -15.36 10.14 3.41
CA ARG A 29 -15.08 11.34 4.19
C ARG A 29 -13.83 12.03 3.64
N PRO A 30 -13.85 13.37 3.49
CA PRO A 30 -12.65 14.14 3.17
C PRO A 30 -11.51 13.82 4.14
N LEU A 31 -10.29 13.84 3.64
CA LEU A 31 -9.12 13.82 4.51
C LEU A 31 -9.01 15.14 5.27
N GLU A 32 -8.68 15.07 6.56
CA GLU A 32 -8.27 16.25 7.31
C GLU A 32 -7.13 16.97 6.57
N PRO A 33 -7.18 18.31 6.45
CA PRO A 33 -6.13 19.06 5.79
C PRO A 33 -4.78 18.84 6.49
N GLY A 34 -3.70 18.85 5.70
CA GLY A 34 -2.35 18.89 6.25
C GLY A 34 -2.07 20.22 6.94
N LYS A 35 -0.89 20.34 7.56
CA LYS A 35 -0.40 21.64 8.05
C LYS A 35 -0.13 22.59 6.88
N ASP A 36 0.10 23.87 7.17
CA ASP A 36 0.46 24.85 6.15
C ASP A 36 1.65 24.37 5.30
N GLY A 37 1.44 24.27 3.99
CA GLY A 37 2.44 23.76 3.04
C GLY A 37 2.50 22.23 2.91
N GLU A 38 1.57 21.50 3.51
CA GLU A 38 1.39 20.07 3.32
C GLU A 38 0.16 19.78 2.45
N ARG A 39 0.29 18.79 1.56
CA ARG A 39 -0.81 18.23 0.77
C ARG A 39 -1.04 16.80 1.19
N ARG A 40 -2.30 16.43 1.41
CA ARG A 40 -2.68 15.07 1.77
C ARG A 40 -3.44 14.37 0.65
N GLY A 41 -3.27 13.06 0.55
CA GLY A 41 -3.94 12.25 -0.45
C GLY A 41 -4.29 10.86 0.05
N ARG A 42 -5.36 10.31 -0.50
CA ARG A 42 -5.80 8.93 -0.24
C ARG A 42 -5.85 8.16 -1.55
N GLY A 43 -5.26 6.98 -1.56
CA GLY A 43 -5.18 6.10 -2.73
C GLY A 43 -5.60 4.69 -2.37
N VAL A 44 -6.06 3.93 -3.36
CA VAL A 44 -6.55 2.57 -3.14
C VAL A 44 -6.08 1.65 -4.25
N ALA A 45 -5.84 0.39 -3.89
CA ALA A 45 -5.59 -0.71 -4.81
C ALA A 45 -6.17 -2.02 -4.25
N VAL A 46 -6.42 -2.96 -5.14
CA VAL A 46 -6.89 -4.31 -4.81
C VAL A 46 -6.18 -5.32 -5.70
N HIS A 47 -5.82 -6.47 -5.15
CA HIS A 47 -5.16 -7.55 -5.87
C HIS A 47 -5.58 -8.92 -5.31
N GLU A 48 -5.56 -9.92 -6.19
CA GLU A 48 -5.69 -11.33 -5.84
C GLU A 48 -4.34 -12.02 -6.07
N ALA A 49 -3.85 -12.75 -5.07
CA ALA A 49 -2.68 -13.60 -5.20
C ALA A 49 -2.88 -14.87 -4.37
N PHE A 50 -2.49 -16.03 -4.90
CA PHE A 50 -2.57 -17.33 -4.21
C PHE A 50 -3.95 -17.68 -3.64
N GLY A 51 -5.03 -17.20 -4.28
CA GLY A 51 -6.42 -17.41 -3.83
C GLY A 51 -6.87 -16.52 -2.66
N SER A 52 -5.99 -15.61 -2.21
CA SER A 52 -6.29 -14.57 -1.23
C SER A 52 -6.47 -13.23 -1.91
N PHE A 53 -7.37 -12.42 -1.36
CA PHE A 53 -7.76 -11.12 -1.90
C PHE A 53 -7.36 -10.06 -0.88
N VAL A 54 -6.69 -9.01 -1.34
CA VAL A 54 -6.25 -7.92 -0.47
C VAL A 54 -6.57 -6.59 -1.13
N ALA A 55 -7.20 -5.69 -0.37
CA ALA A 55 -7.33 -4.29 -0.74
C ALA A 55 -6.62 -3.42 0.29
N GLN A 56 -5.94 -2.39 -0.20
CA GLN A 56 -5.22 -1.43 0.65
C GLN A 56 -5.61 -0.02 0.29
N VAL A 57 -5.87 0.79 1.31
CA VAL A 57 -6.03 2.24 1.20
C VAL A 57 -4.85 2.89 1.90
N ALA A 58 -4.05 3.65 1.16
CA ALA A 58 -2.92 4.41 1.68
C ALA A 58 -3.31 5.88 1.84
N GLU A 59 -2.91 6.48 2.95
CA GLU A 59 -2.93 7.92 3.18
C GLU A 59 -1.50 8.47 3.22
N VAL A 60 -1.27 9.58 2.53
CA VAL A 60 0.05 10.19 2.41
C VAL A 60 0.00 11.68 2.70
N THR A 61 1.13 12.21 3.15
CA THR A 61 1.40 13.63 3.30
C THR A 61 2.60 14.00 2.43
N VAL A 62 2.49 15.09 1.68
CA VAL A 62 3.53 15.60 0.77
C VAL A 62 3.82 17.05 1.10
N GLN A 63 5.10 17.37 1.37
CA GLN A 63 5.57 18.72 1.62
C GLN A 63 5.68 19.53 0.33
N ASN A 64 5.86 20.85 0.47
CA ASN A 64 6.06 21.76 -0.67
C ASN A 64 7.28 21.40 -1.52
N ASP A 65 8.35 20.89 -0.92
CA ASP A 65 9.59 20.46 -1.60
C ASP A 65 9.47 19.08 -2.28
N GLY A 66 8.31 18.43 -2.18
CA GLY A 66 8.05 17.12 -2.78
C GLY A 66 8.45 15.93 -1.91
N ARG A 67 9.06 16.13 -0.73
CA ARG A 67 9.23 15.05 0.25
C ARG A 67 7.86 14.55 0.70
N TYR A 68 7.74 13.24 0.90
CA TYR A 68 6.48 12.63 1.27
C TYR A 68 6.67 11.56 2.35
N ARG A 69 5.58 11.25 3.05
CA ARG A 69 5.46 10.14 4.00
C ARG A 69 4.16 9.40 3.74
N VAL A 70 4.18 8.08 3.94
CA VAL A 70 2.96 7.28 4.06
C VAL A 70 2.57 7.31 5.53
N ASP A 71 1.41 7.91 5.84
CA ASP A 71 0.98 8.11 7.22
C ASP A 71 0.26 6.86 7.76
N ARG A 72 -0.61 6.27 6.93
CA ARG A 72 -1.52 5.18 7.32
C ARG A 72 -1.81 4.26 6.14
N VAL A 73 -1.91 2.96 6.40
CA VAL A 73 -2.33 1.94 5.44
C VAL A 73 -3.42 1.07 6.06
N VAL A 74 -4.62 1.13 5.49
CA VAL A 74 -5.75 0.27 5.89
C VAL A 74 -5.84 -0.91 4.93
N CYS A 75 -5.66 -2.11 5.46
CA CYS A 75 -5.66 -3.37 4.72
C CYS A 75 -6.91 -4.17 5.04
N ALA A 76 -7.64 -4.62 4.02
CA ALA A 76 -8.66 -5.64 4.13
C ALA A 76 -8.19 -6.92 3.44
N VAL A 77 -8.33 -8.06 4.12
CA VAL A 77 -7.81 -9.36 3.68
C VAL A 77 -8.92 -10.40 3.70
N ASP A 78 -9.07 -11.15 2.62
CA ASP A 78 -9.87 -12.37 2.54
C ASP A 78 -8.96 -13.53 2.08
N CYS A 79 -8.54 -14.38 3.02
CA CYS A 79 -7.73 -15.56 2.77
C CYS A 79 -8.51 -16.87 3.06
N GLY A 80 -9.84 -16.84 2.87
CA GLY A 80 -10.71 -17.94 3.29
C GLY A 80 -10.81 -18.02 4.81
N ILE A 81 -10.97 -19.22 5.35
CA ILE A 81 -10.96 -19.44 6.80
C ILE A 81 -9.61 -18.98 7.39
N VAL A 82 -9.69 -18.03 8.31
CA VAL A 82 -8.52 -17.52 9.05
C VAL A 82 -8.17 -18.54 10.14
N VAL A 83 -7.09 -19.30 9.92
CA VAL A 83 -6.61 -20.31 10.88
C VAL A 83 -6.03 -19.67 12.14
N ASN A 84 -5.22 -18.62 11.97
CA ASN A 84 -4.66 -17.83 13.07
C ASN A 84 -4.72 -16.33 12.72
N PRO A 85 -5.63 -15.57 13.36
CA PRO A 85 -5.80 -14.14 13.08
C PRO A 85 -4.54 -13.31 13.30
N ASP A 86 -3.77 -13.59 14.36
CA ASP A 86 -2.60 -12.80 14.72
C ASP A 86 -1.46 -12.99 13.72
N VAL A 87 -1.26 -14.23 13.24
CA VAL A 87 -0.28 -14.52 12.19
C VAL A 87 -0.66 -13.83 10.88
N VAL A 88 -1.95 -13.82 10.52
CA VAL A 88 -2.43 -13.11 9.33
C VAL A 88 -2.19 -11.60 9.43
N ARG A 89 -2.42 -11.02 10.62
CA ARG A 89 -2.11 -9.60 10.89
C ARG A 89 -0.62 -9.32 10.74
N ALA A 90 0.23 -10.10 11.39
CA ALA A 90 1.68 -9.94 11.33
C ALA A 90 2.23 -10.09 9.91
N GLN A 91 1.73 -11.04 9.11
CA GLN A 91 2.11 -11.20 7.70
C GLN A 91 1.65 -10.01 6.85
N THR A 92 0.48 -9.46 7.13
CA THR A 92 -0.03 -8.28 6.43
C THR A 92 0.79 -7.04 6.75
N GLU A 93 1.09 -6.80 8.03
CA GLU A 93 1.95 -5.71 8.49
C GLU A 93 3.37 -5.82 7.91
N GLY A 94 3.96 -7.02 7.96
CA GLY A 94 5.27 -7.30 7.37
C GLY A 94 5.30 -7.10 5.86
N GLY A 95 4.25 -7.56 5.15
CA GLY A 95 4.11 -7.38 3.70
C GLY A 95 3.96 -5.91 3.30
N VAL A 96 3.25 -5.10 4.10
CA VAL A 96 3.20 -3.64 3.93
C VAL A 96 4.59 -3.03 4.12
N GLY A 97 5.30 -3.38 5.18
CA GLY A 97 6.66 -2.87 5.42
C GLY A 97 7.62 -3.23 4.28
N PHE A 98 7.60 -4.49 3.84
CA PHE A 98 8.42 -5.00 2.76
C PHE A 98 8.15 -4.28 1.43
N ALA A 99 6.88 -4.17 1.05
CA ALA A 99 6.49 -3.47 -0.18
C ALA A 99 6.80 -1.97 -0.12
N LEU A 100 6.67 -1.33 1.05
CA LEU A 100 6.93 0.10 1.19
C LEU A 100 8.41 0.40 1.03
N SER A 101 9.24 -0.46 1.63
CA SER A 101 10.71 -0.45 1.47
C SER A 101 11.11 -0.43 0.00
N ALA A 102 10.59 -1.41 -0.76
CA ALA A 102 10.79 -1.53 -2.20
C ALA A 102 10.27 -0.30 -2.98
N ALA A 103 9.10 0.21 -2.60
CA ALA A 103 8.45 1.29 -3.31
C ALA A 103 9.14 2.65 -3.08
N MET A 104 9.72 2.90 -1.91
CA MET A 104 10.25 4.22 -1.55
C MET A 104 11.66 4.46 -2.09
N SER A 105 12.60 3.54 -1.85
CA SER A 105 14.03 3.81 -2.04
C SER A 105 14.88 2.66 -2.55
N GLU A 106 14.45 1.41 -2.40
CA GLU A 106 15.29 0.27 -2.76
C GLU A 106 15.47 0.13 -4.28
N ALA A 107 16.72 0.23 -4.73
CA ALA A 107 17.11 -0.01 -6.11
C ALA A 107 18.50 -0.64 -6.14
N ILE A 108 18.65 -1.66 -6.99
CA ILE A 108 19.95 -2.20 -7.38
C ILE A 108 20.27 -1.67 -8.76
N THR A 109 21.26 -0.79 -8.86
CA THR A 109 21.73 -0.19 -10.11
C THR A 109 23.05 -0.82 -10.55
N PHE A 110 23.39 -0.63 -11.83
CA PHE A 110 24.58 -1.24 -12.43
C PHE A 110 25.39 -0.22 -13.23
N THR A 111 26.69 -0.17 -12.96
CA THR A 111 27.71 0.52 -13.77
C THR A 111 28.70 -0.50 -14.29
N ASP A 112 28.92 -0.53 -15.61
CA ASP A 112 29.84 -1.48 -16.28
C ASP A 112 29.61 -2.96 -15.91
N GLY A 113 28.35 -3.34 -15.72
CA GLY A 113 27.94 -4.71 -15.36
C GLY A 113 28.17 -5.09 -13.90
N LYS A 114 28.54 -4.13 -13.04
CA LYS A 114 28.73 -4.32 -11.60
C LYS A 114 27.62 -3.63 -10.82
N VAL A 115 27.18 -4.25 -9.73
CA VAL A 115 26.22 -3.64 -8.80
C VAL A 115 26.87 -2.43 -8.13
N ASP A 116 26.15 -1.30 -8.09
CA ASP A 116 26.64 -0.07 -7.48
C ASP A 116 26.49 -0.07 -5.94
N GLN A 117 25.41 -0.66 -5.42
CA GLN A 117 25.12 -0.71 -3.98
C GLN A 117 25.84 -1.88 -3.29
N SER A 118 26.44 -1.61 -2.13
CA SER A 118 27.28 -2.56 -1.40
C SER A 118 26.69 -3.03 -0.07
N ASN A 119 25.84 -2.23 0.60
CA ASN A 119 25.28 -2.54 1.93
C ASN A 119 24.08 -1.62 2.29
N PHE A 120 23.60 -1.64 3.53
CA PHE A 120 22.41 -0.89 3.95
C PHE A 120 22.57 0.63 4.07
N HIS A 121 23.76 1.18 3.79
CA HIS A 121 23.99 2.61 3.73
C HIS A 121 23.75 3.18 2.33
N ASP A 122 23.88 2.35 1.28
CA ASP A 122 23.68 2.72 -0.12
C ASP A 122 22.50 1.94 -0.79
N TYR A 123 22.03 0.83 -0.18
CA TYR A 123 20.73 0.21 -0.40
C TYR A 123 19.89 0.33 0.88
N SER A 124 19.11 1.40 1.04
CA SER A 124 18.44 1.69 2.33
C SER A 124 17.05 1.03 2.43
N PRO A 125 16.87 0.01 3.29
CA PRO A 125 15.55 -0.51 3.61
C PRO A 125 14.79 0.45 4.52
N LEU A 126 13.47 0.28 4.58
CA LEU A 126 12.57 1.04 5.43
C LEU A 126 13.00 0.95 6.90
N ARG A 127 12.97 2.10 7.59
CA ARG A 127 13.26 2.18 9.02
C ARG A 127 11.95 2.22 9.80
N ILE A 128 12.00 1.85 11.08
CA ILE A 128 10.83 1.86 11.96
C ILE A 128 10.15 3.22 12.05
N ALA A 129 10.91 4.31 11.94
CA ALA A 129 10.40 5.68 11.95
C ALA A 129 9.62 6.06 10.68
N ASP A 130 9.82 5.31 9.59
CA ASP A 130 9.15 5.51 8.30
C ASP A 130 8.00 4.51 8.08
N MET A 131 7.77 3.61 9.04
CA MET A 131 6.65 2.68 8.99
C MET A 131 5.34 3.43 9.22
N PRO A 132 4.33 3.28 8.34
CA PRO A 132 3.01 3.87 8.54
C PRO A 132 2.27 3.16 9.67
N GLU A 133 1.22 3.78 10.19
CA GLU A 133 0.21 3.06 10.95
C GLU A 133 -0.48 2.04 10.03
N VAL A 134 -0.45 0.75 10.39
CA VAL A 134 -1.08 -0.31 9.59
C VAL A 134 -2.28 -0.87 10.34
N GLU A 135 -3.45 -0.79 9.71
CA GLU A 135 -4.67 -1.42 10.19
C GLU A 135 -5.00 -2.64 9.34
N VAL A 136 -5.22 -3.78 9.98
CA VAL A 136 -5.57 -5.03 9.29
C VAL A 136 -7.00 -5.44 9.66
N HIS A 137 -7.83 -5.65 8.64
CA HIS A 137 -9.21 -6.09 8.78
C HIS A 137 -9.41 -7.40 8.02
N LEU A 138 -9.90 -8.41 8.74
CA LEU A 138 -10.11 -9.74 8.18
C LEU A 138 -11.56 -9.85 7.73
N VAL A 139 -11.78 -10.19 6.46
CA VAL A 139 -13.10 -10.48 5.93
C VAL A 139 -13.53 -11.85 6.46
N PRO A 140 -14.67 -11.96 7.15
CA PRO A 140 -15.21 -13.27 7.52
C PRO A 140 -15.51 -14.11 6.28
N SER A 141 -14.98 -15.33 6.22
CA SER A 141 -15.08 -16.20 5.05
C SER A 141 -15.15 -17.66 5.45
N THR A 142 -15.97 -18.44 4.73
CA THR A 142 -16.09 -19.90 4.88
C THR A 142 -15.41 -20.66 3.75
N ALA A 143 -14.74 -19.96 2.83
CA ALA A 143 -13.96 -20.58 1.77
C ALA A 143 -12.75 -21.33 2.34
N ALA A 144 -12.22 -22.29 1.58
CA ALA A 144 -11.00 -23.00 1.96
C ALA A 144 -9.85 -22.02 2.25
N PRO A 145 -9.00 -22.27 3.27
CA PRO A 145 -7.90 -21.39 3.62
C PRO A 145 -6.87 -21.31 2.47
N THR A 146 -6.32 -20.11 2.26
CA THR A 146 -5.36 -19.81 1.19
C THR A 146 -4.09 -19.14 1.74
N GLY A 147 -3.09 -18.91 0.87
CA GLY A 147 -1.79 -18.36 1.29
C GLY A 147 -1.86 -16.87 1.63
N ILE A 148 -1.13 -16.41 2.64
CA ILE A 148 -1.16 -15.01 3.11
C ILE A 148 0.21 -14.30 3.19
N GLY A 149 1.31 -15.00 2.91
CA GLY A 149 2.65 -14.41 3.04
C GLY A 149 2.93 -13.29 2.03
N GLU A 150 2.54 -13.48 0.77
CA GLU A 150 2.81 -12.54 -0.32
C GLU A 150 1.65 -11.60 -0.72
N PRO A 151 0.35 -11.98 -0.59
CA PRO A 151 -0.76 -11.14 -1.07
C PRO A 151 -0.78 -9.68 -0.58
N PRO A 152 -0.34 -9.35 0.66
CA PRO A 152 -0.28 -7.96 1.12
C PRO A 152 0.77 -7.08 0.42
N VAL A 153 1.72 -7.66 -0.31
CA VAL A 153 2.85 -6.93 -0.93
C VAL A 153 2.38 -6.16 -2.17
N ALA A 154 1.70 -6.85 -3.09
CA ALA A 154 1.37 -6.33 -4.41
C ALA A 154 0.49 -5.05 -4.43
N PRO A 155 -0.56 -4.90 -3.59
CA PRO A 155 -1.44 -3.74 -3.69
C PRO A 155 -0.83 -2.46 -3.10
N LEU A 156 0.27 -2.53 -2.34
CA LEU A 156 0.76 -1.36 -1.61
C LEU A 156 1.30 -0.25 -2.52
N ALA A 157 2.26 -0.57 -3.39
CA ALA A 157 2.89 0.45 -4.22
C ALA A 157 1.85 1.18 -5.10
N PRO A 158 0.89 0.49 -5.77
CA PRO A 158 -0.22 1.14 -6.47
C PRO A 158 -1.11 2.02 -5.56
N ALA A 159 -1.41 1.58 -4.33
CA ALA A 159 -2.19 2.39 -3.39
C ALA A 159 -1.46 3.69 -3.03
N VAL A 160 -0.15 3.60 -2.74
CA VAL A 160 0.71 4.76 -2.42
C VAL A 160 0.83 5.72 -3.61
N VAL A 161 1.15 5.24 -4.83
CA VAL A 161 1.26 6.15 -5.98
C VAL A 161 -0.09 6.76 -6.38
N ASN A 162 -1.20 6.07 -6.15
CA ASN A 162 -2.54 6.65 -6.31
C ASN A 162 -2.79 7.78 -5.28
N ALA A 163 -2.36 7.60 -4.03
CA ALA A 163 -2.48 8.59 -2.97
C ALA A 163 -1.63 9.83 -3.25
N LEU A 164 -0.37 9.63 -3.66
CA LEU A 164 0.55 10.71 -4.03
C LEU A 164 0.01 11.51 -5.22
N ALA A 165 -0.54 10.82 -6.21
CA ALA A 165 -1.11 11.48 -7.37
C ALA A 165 -2.45 12.19 -7.06
N ALA A 166 -3.20 11.74 -6.05
CA ALA A 166 -4.35 12.48 -5.53
C ALA A 166 -3.89 13.76 -4.78
N ALA A 167 -2.80 13.70 -4.02
CA ALA A 167 -2.25 14.85 -3.29
C ALA A 167 -1.59 15.90 -4.21
N THR A 168 -0.94 15.45 -5.29
CA THR A 168 -0.04 16.31 -6.09
C THR A 168 -0.46 16.51 -7.54
N GLY A 169 -1.39 15.70 -8.06
CA GLY A 169 -1.72 15.63 -9.49
C GLY A 169 -0.66 14.90 -10.34
N LYS A 170 0.51 14.55 -9.79
CA LYS A 170 1.60 13.88 -10.52
C LYS A 170 1.51 12.36 -10.41
N ARG A 171 1.49 11.67 -11.56
CA ARG A 171 1.44 10.20 -11.63
C ARG A 171 2.86 9.62 -11.71
N VAL A 172 3.30 8.95 -10.64
CA VAL A 172 4.54 8.16 -10.61
C VAL A 172 4.26 6.78 -11.22
N ARG A 173 5.09 6.35 -12.18
CA ARG A 173 4.93 5.07 -12.90
C ARG A 173 6.19 4.20 -12.90
N ARG A 174 7.27 4.68 -12.27
CA ARG A 174 8.54 3.98 -12.12
C ARG A 174 8.85 3.85 -10.64
N LEU A 175 9.24 2.66 -10.21
CA LEU A 175 9.78 2.43 -8.87
C LEU A 175 11.31 2.40 -8.91
N PRO A 176 11.99 2.74 -7.80
CA PRO A 176 11.41 3.32 -6.58
C PRO A 176 10.87 4.74 -6.83
N ILE A 177 9.88 5.17 -6.03
CA ILE A 177 9.30 6.52 -6.11
C ILE A 177 10.41 7.57 -5.91
N GLY A 178 11.29 7.35 -4.93
CA GLY A 178 12.48 8.18 -4.69
C GLY A 178 12.15 9.67 -4.66
N GLN A 179 12.92 10.47 -5.40
CA GLN A 179 12.75 11.92 -5.51
C GLN A 179 11.89 12.35 -6.70
N GLN A 180 11.11 11.45 -7.32
CA GLN A 180 10.32 11.78 -8.50
C GLN A 180 9.24 12.85 -8.25
N LEU A 181 8.96 13.23 -7.01
CA LEU A 181 8.04 14.31 -6.65
C LEU A 181 8.75 15.64 -6.31
N ALA A 182 10.08 15.65 -6.20
CA ALA A 182 10.85 16.87 -6.00
C ALA A 182 10.67 17.82 -7.20
N SER A 183 10.74 19.12 -6.90
CA SER A 183 10.67 20.21 -7.88
C SER A 183 12.06 20.67 -8.29
#